data_AF-X1RRH5-F1
#
_entry.id   AF-X1RRH5-F1
#
_cell.length_a   1.000
_cell.length_b   1.000
_cell.length_c   1.000
_cell.angle_alpha   90.00
_cell.angle_beta   90.00
_cell.angle_gamma   90.00
#
_symmetry.space_group_name_H-M   'P 1'
#
loop_
_entity.id
_entity.type
_entity.pdbx_description
1 polymer ?
#
loop_
_entity_poly.entity_id
_entity_poly.type
_entity_poly.pdbx_seq_one_letter_code
_entity_poly.pdbx_strand_id
1 'polypeptide(L)'
;GGFNPDDPTAITMRNKVDPDHHSPMLDEVTLSYEKELFTDFAARFELLYKRTTDGIWNKDMMLDGTLETKANYYPAGNAESVNMPYYGRNEYFPYEFRSNYKDRYDRYQAFQLVLLKRLSNG
;
A
#
# COMPACT_ATOMS: atom_id res chain seq x y z
N GLY A 1 -19.56 -9.75 -8.30
CA GLY A 1 -20.82 -9.57 -7.57
C GLY A 1 -21.28 -10.95 -7.14
N GLY A 2 -21.27 -11.22 -5.83
CA GLY A 2 -21.70 -12.50 -5.28
C GLY A 2 -23.06 -12.37 -4.62
N PHE A 3 -23.83 -13.47 -4.65
CA PHE A 3 -24.98 -13.71 -3.79
C PHE A 3 -24.62 -13.41 -2.33
N ASN A 4 -25.52 -12.75 -1.59
CA ASN A 4 -25.35 -12.59 -0.14
C ASN A 4 -25.91 -13.82 0.58
N PRO A 5 -25.07 -14.71 1.14
CA PRO A 5 -25.56 -15.85 1.91
C PRO A 5 -26.23 -15.44 3.23
N ASP A 6 -25.96 -14.23 3.72
CA ASP A 6 -26.50 -13.71 4.98
C ASP A 6 -27.86 -12.99 4.78
N ASP A 7 -28.20 -12.60 3.55
CA ASP A 7 -29.50 -12.08 3.15
C ASP A 7 -29.85 -12.55 1.72
N PRO A 8 -30.58 -13.67 1.57
CA PRO A 8 -30.91 -14.24 0.28
C PRO A 8 -31.94 -13.40 -0.52
N THR A 9 -32.52 -12.35 0.09
CA THR A 9 -33.49 -11.45 -0.55
C THR A 9 -32.86 -10.14 -1.04
N ALA A 10 -31.60 -9.88 -0.67
CA ALA A 10 -30.88 -8.69 -1.09
C ALA A 10 -30.63 -8.70 -2.60
N ILE A 11 -31.26 -7.77 -3.32
CA ILE A 11 -30.97 -7.46 -4.73
C ILE A 11 -29.77 -6.54 -4.90
N THR A 12 -29.23 -6.00 -3.80
CA THR A 12 -28.06 -5.13 -3.78
C THR A 12 -26.79 -5.97 -3.84
N MET A 13 -25.80 -5.50 -4.60
CA MET A 13 -24.51 -6.19 -4.68
C MET A 13 -23.82 -6.20 -3.32
N ARG A 14 -23.33 -7.38 -2.90
CA ARG A 14 -22.59 -7.56 -1.63
C ARG A 14 -21.36 -6.66 -1.52
N ASN A 15 -20.72 -6.35 -2.64
CA ASN A 15 -19.53 -5.51 -2.68
C ASN A 15 -19.81 -4.27 -3.53
N LYS A 16 -19.43 -3.10 -3.03
CA LYS A 16 -19.49 -1.82 -3.73
C LYS A 16 -18.09 -1.33 -4.03
N VAL A 17 -17.94 -0.61 -5.15
CA VAL A 17 -16.71 0.08 -5.51
C VAL A 17 -17.01 1.57 -5.50
N ASP A 18 -16.12 2.34 -4.90
CA ASP A 18 -16.17 3.80 -4.92
C ASP A 18 -16.21 4.30 -6.37
N PRO A 19 -17.18 5.16 -6.75
CA PRO A 19 -17.21 5.75 -8.09
C PRO A 19 -15.93 6.52 -8.44
N ASP A 20 -15.26 7.08 -7.44
CA ASP A 20 -14.00 7.81 -7.59
C ASP A 20 -12.78 6.88 -7.47
N HIS A 21 -12.99 5.56 -7.50
CA HIS A 21 -11.89 4.59 -7.45
C HIS A 21 -11.02 4.68 -8.70
N HIS A 22 -9.71 4.79 -8.51
CA HIS A 22 -8.73 4.72 -9.58
C HIS A 22 -7.58 3.77 -9.26
N SER A 23 -6.83 3.39 -10.28
CA SER A 23 -5.65 2.55 -10.14
C SER A 23 -4.58 3.27 -9.30
N PRO A 24 -3.82 2.53 -8.46
CA PRO A 24 -2.63 3.06 -7.81
C PRO A 24 -1.66 3.67 -8.83
N MET A 25 -1.08 4.80 -8.48
CA MET A 25 -0.12 5.51 -9.33
C MET A 25 1.28 5.43 -8.74
N LEU A 26 2.29 5.37 -9.61
CA LEU A 26 3.71 5.40 -9.25
C LEU A 26 4.37 6.59 -9.93
N ASP A 27 4.87 7.51 -9.12
CA ASP A 27 5.77 8.57 -9.55
C ASP A 27 7.22 8.12 -9.32
N GLU A 28 8.04 8.11 -10.37
CA GLU A 28 9.44 7.69 -10.30
C GLU A 28 10.38 8.77 -10.85
N VAL A 29 11.44 9.05 -10.11
CA VAL A 29 12.55 9.92 -10.53
C VAL A 29 13.85 9.15 -10.37
N THR A 30 14.56 9.00 -11.48
CA THR A 30 15.85 8.31 -11.52
C THR A 30 16.90 9.24 -12.10
N LEU A 31 18.02 9.39 -11.40
CA LEU A 31 19.15 10.19 -11.84
C LEU A 31 20.40 9.33 -11.80
N SER A 32 21.07 9.22 -12.94
CA SER A 32 22.32 8.47 -13.08
C SER A 32 23.36 9.34 -13.74
N TYR A 33 24.57 9.33 -13.22
CA TYR A 33 25.71 10.02 -13.80
C TYR A 33 26.95 9.16 -13.66
N GLU A 34 27.72 9.09 -14.73
CA GLU A 34 28.97 8.35 -14.79
C GLU A 34 30.06 9.27 -15.30
N LYS A 35 31.24 9.17 -14.69
CA LYS A 35 32.42 9.92 -15.09
C LYS A 35 33.68 9.12 -14.88
N GLU A 36 34.55 9.13 -15.89
CA GLU A 36 35.94 8.73 -15.75
C GLU A 36 36.67 9.76 -14.88
N LEU A 37 37.22 9.31 -13.75
CA LEU A 37 37.92 10.16 -12.80
C LEU A 37 39.38 10.36 -13.21
N PHE A 38 40.02 9.28 -13.64
CA PHE A 38 41.40 9.21 -14.15
C PHE A 38 41.56 7.90 -14.92
N THR A 39 42.68 7.72 -15.61
CA THR A 39 42.95 6.52 -16.42
C THR A 39 42.65 5.26 -15.64
N ASP A 40 41.83 4.39 -16.23
CA ASP A 40 41.36 3.13 -15.67
C ASP A 40 40.40 3.24 -14.46
N PHE A 41 39.93 4.42 -14.09
CA PHE A 41 38.97 4.61 -12.99
C PHE A 41 37.73 5.38 -13.41
N ALA A 42 36.57 4.78 -13.18
CA ALA A 42 35.26 5.42 -13.37
C ALA A 42 34.44 5.39 -12.09
N ALA A 43 33.66 6.44 -11.87
CA ALA A 43 32.66 6.50 -10.84
C ALA A 43 31.28 6.70 -11.47
N ARG A 44 30.32 5.91 -11.00
CA ARG A 44 28.91 6.08 -11.32
C ARG A 44 28.14 6.32 -10.04
N PHE A 45 27.27 7.32 -10.05
CA PHE A 45 26.29 7.53 -9.00
C PHE A 45 24.88 7.41 -9.55
N GLU A 46 24.00 6.81 -8.77
CA GLU A 46 22.59 6.61 -9.07
C GLU A 46 21.75 7.04 -7.88
N LEU A 47 20.69 7.79 -8.16
CA LEU A 47 19.64 8.17 -7.23
C LEU A 47 18.32 7.67 -7.78
N LEU A 48 17.53 7.03 -6.92
CA LEU A 48 16.22 6.50 -7.25
C LEU A 48 15.22 7.00 -6.20
N TYR A 49 14.15 7.62 -6.68
CA TYR A 49 13.02 8.05 -5.88
C TYR A 49 11.75 7.46 -6.47
N LYS A 50 10.97 6.76 -5.64
CA LYS A 50 9.64 6.24 -6.01
C LYS A 50 8.62 6.68 -4.98
N ARG A 51 7.46 7.14 -5.43
CA ARG A 51 6.29 7.45 -4.61
C ARG A 51 5.07 6.75 -5.20
N THR A 52 4.46 5.86 -4.44
CA THR A 52 3.21 5.20 -4.82
C THR A 52 2.05 5.87 -4.10
N THR A 53 1.04 6.33 -4.82
CA THR A 53 -0.19 6.92 -4.28
C THR A 53 -1.38 6.03 -4.56
N ASP A 54 -2.51 6.35 -3.91
CA ASP A 54 -3.82 5.76 -4.23
C ASP A 54 -3.86 4.25 -4.03
N GLY A 55 -3.18 3.77 -2.98
CA GLY A 55 -3.25 2.37 -2.59
C GLY A 55 -4.70 1.92 -2.38
N ILE A 56 -5.02 0.71 -2.82
CA ILE A 56 -6.38 0.17 -2.71
C ILE A 56 -6.60 -0.40 -1.31
N TRP A 57 -7.82 -0.23 -0.79
CA TRP A 57 -8.30 -0.95 0.39
C TRP A 57 -9.76 -1.34 0.25
N ASN A 58 -10.13 -2.38 0.99
CA ASN A 58 -11.52 -2.74 1.19
C ASN A 58 -11.87 -2.39 2.63
N LYS A 59 -12.96 -1.65 2.82
CA LYS A 59 -13.58 -1.43 4.12
C LYS A 59 -14.79 -2.33 4.26
N ASP A 60 -15.03 -2.77 5.47
CA ASP A 60 -16.27 -3.44 5.80
C ASP A 60 -17.43 -2.42 5.77
N MET A 61 -18.63 -2.88 5.39
CA MET A 61 -19.80 -2.05 5.13
C MET A 61 -21.10 -2.75 5.56
N MET A 62 -22.09 -1.97 6.00
CA MET A 62 -23.44 -2.42 6.31
C MET A 62 -24.35 -2.38 5.07
N LEU A 63 -25.52 -3.01 5.13
CA LEU A 63 -26.48 -3.03 4.02
C LEU A 63 -26.93 -1.60 3.60
N ASP A 64 -27.07 -0.70 4.58
CA ASP A 64 -27.45 0.70 4.37
C ASP A 64 -26.31 1.56 3.75
N GLY A 65 -25.11 1.00 3.60
CA GLY A 65 -23.92 1.69 3.11
C GLY A 65 -23.06 2.33 4.18
N THR A 66 -23.39 2.19 5.47
CA THR A 66 -22.56 2.66 6.57
C THR A 66 -21.23 1.90 6.56
N LEU A 67 -20.12 2.65 6.50
CA LEU A 67 -18.77 2.09 6.48
C LEU A 67 -18.27 1.83 7.90
N GLU A 68 -17.48 0.78 8.05
CA GLU A 68 -16.76 0.48 9.28
C GLU A 68 -15.85 1.64 9.71
N THR A 69 -15.84 1.89 11.02
CA THR A 69 -15.01 2.90 11.67
C THR A 69 -14.33 2.33 12.92
N LYS A 70 -13.40 3.09 13.50
CA LYS A 70 -12.74 2.72 14.77
C LYS A 70 -13.74 2.52 15.93
N ALA A 71 -14.89 3.20 15.90
CA ALA A 71 -15.90 3.09 16.95
C ALA A 71 -16.59 1.71 16.98
N ASN A 72 -16.50 0.94 15.89
CA ASN A 72 -17.05 -0.41 15.80
C ASN A 72 -16.19 -1.45 16.54
N TYR A 73 -15.06 -1.04 17.13
CA TYR A 73 -14.13 -1.90 17.85
C TYR A 73 -14.09 -1.61 19.35
N TYR A 74 -13.82 -2.66 20.15
CA TYR A 74 -13.55 -2.55 21.59
C TYR A 74 -12.27 -3.32 21.96
N PRO A 75 -11.53 -2.91 23.00
CA PRO A 75 -10.37 -3.66 23.48
C PRO A 75 -10.82 -5.02 24.00
N ALA A 76 -10.32 -6.11 23.41
CA ALA A 76 -10.70 -7.48 23.78
C ALA A 76 -9.66 -8.18 24.66
N GLY A 77 -8.43 -7.65 24.71
CA GLY A 77 -7.34 -8.16 25.55
C GLY A 77 -5.98 -7.77 24.97
N ASN A 78 -4.91 -8.39 25.50
CA ASN A 78 -3.55 -8.25 24.97
C ASN A 78 -3.05 -9.61 24.47
N ALA A 79 -2.30 -9.61 23.37
CA ALA A 79 -1.64 -10.80 22.85
C ALA A 79 -0.48 -11.20 23.77
N GLU A 80 -0.43 -12.47 24.20
CA GLU A 80 0.55 -12.96 25.18
C GLU A 80 2.01 -12.80 24.76
N SER A 81 2.30 -12.92 23.45
CA SER A 81 3.68 -12.94 22.92
C SER A 81 4.32 -11.56 22.78
N VAL A 82 3.52 -10.51 22.59
CA VAL A 82 4.00 -9.14 22.30
C VAL A 82 3.40 -8.07 23.20
N ASN A 83 2.50 -8.46 24.11
CA ASN A 83 1.73 -7.59 25.01
C ASN A 83 1.09 -6.39 24.29
N MET A 84 0.64 -6.58 23.05
CA MET A 84 -0.09 -5.57 22.29
C MET A 84 -1.59 -5.80 22.39
N PRO A 85 -2.41 -4.74 22.51
CA PRO A 85 -3.85 -4.88 22.58
C PRO A 85 -4.40 -5.41 21.26
N TYR A 86 -5.28 -6.40 21.34
CA TYR A 86 -6.13 -6.80 20.22
C TYR A 86 -7.57 -6.34 20.47
N TYR A 87 -8.28 -6.10 19.38
CA TYR A 87 -9.60 -5.50 19.39
C TYR A 87 -10.64 -6.49 18.87
N GLY A 88 -11.75 -6.58 19.59
CA GLY A 88 -12.97 -7.26 19.14
C GLY A 88 -13.87 -6.29 18.39
N ARG A 89 -14.90 -6.82 17.71
CA ARG A 89 -15.88 -6.04 16.94
C ARG A 89 -17.24 -6.05 17.65
N ASN A 90 -17.88 -4.87 17.72
CA ASN A 90 -19.22 -4.70 18.27
C ASN A 90 -20.32 -5.15 17.30
N GLU A 91 -20.01 -5.17 16.00
CA GLU A 91 -20.98 -5.39 14.94
C GLU A 91 -20.34 -6.22 13.80
N TYR A 92 -21.17 -7.03 13.15
CA TYR A 92 -20.78 -7.79 11.97
C TYR A 92 -21.18 -7.04 10.71
N PHE A 93 -20.22 -6.85 9.81
CA PHE A 93 -20.37 -6.13 8.55
C PHE A 93 -20.35 -7.15 7.39
N PRO A 94 -21.50 -7.47 6.77
CA PRO A 94 -21.56 -8.52 5.76
C PRO A 94 -21.02 -8.10 4.38
N TYR A 95 -20.82 -6.80 4.14
CA TYR A 95 -20.53 -6.21 2.83
C TYR A 95 -19.15 -5.57 2.80
N GLU A 96 -18.59 -5.39 1.60
CA GLU A 96 -17.31 -4.71 1.41
C GLU A 96 -17.45 -3.47 0.51
N PHE A 97 -16.69 -2.42 0.80
CA PHE A 97 -16.55 -1.21 0.00
C PHE A 97 -15.08 -1.01 -0.40
N ARG A 98 -14.80 -1.13 -1.69
CA ARG A 98 -13.47 -0.90 -2.26
C ARG A 98 -13.27 0.57 -2.62
N SER A 99 -12.21 1.18 -2.12
CA SER A 99 -11.83 2.57 -2.42
C SER A 99 -10.30 2.70 -2.43
N ASN A 100 -9.79 3.92 -2.58
CA ASN A 100 -8.37 4.25 -2.41
C ASN A 100 -8.14 4.81 -1.00
N TYR A 101 -6.95 4.62 -0.44
CA TYR A 101 -6.56 5.32 0.79
C TYR A 101 -6.50 6.82 0.52
N LYS A 102 -7.12 7.61 1.39
CA LYS A 102 -6.92 9.06 1.40
C LYS A 102 -5.62 9.37 2.14
N ASP A 103 -4.79 10.22 1.55
CA ASP A 103 -3.55 10.76 2.13
C ASP A 103 -2.47 9.73 2.51
N ARG A 104 -2.55 8.50 1.97
CA ARG A 104 -1.52 7.48 2.17
C ARG A 104 -0.68 7.31 0.91
N TYR A 105 0.62 7.26 1.10
CA TYR A 105 1.57 6.96 0.03
C TYR A 105 2.73 6.13 0.60
N ASP A 106 3.29 5.29 -0.26
CA ASP A 106 4.53 4.58 0.02
C ASP A 106 5.68 5.32 -0.67
N ARG A 107 6.82 5.40 -0.01
CA ARG A 107 8.01 6.11 -0.53
C ARG A 107 9.23 5.23 -0.43
N TYR A 108 9.97 5.14 -1.53
CA TYR A 108 11.25 4.45 -1.62
C TYR A 108 12.33 5.40 -2.15
N GLN A 109 13.47 5.42 -1.48
CA GLN A 109 14.62 6.25 -1.84
C GLN A 109 15.86 5.36 -1.79
N ALA A 110 16.66 5.39 -2.85
CA ALA A 110 17.92 4.67 -2.90
C ALA A 110 19.01 5.54 -3.52
N PHE A 111 20.24 5.30 -3.06
CA PHE A 111 21.46 5.85 -3.58
C PHE A 111 22.45 4.72 -3.79
N GLN A 112 23.13 4.72 -4.93
CA GLN A 112 24.17 3.77 -5.26
C GLN A 112 25.38 4.52 -5.79
N LEU A 113 26.56 4.16 -5.28
CA LEU A 113 27.86 4.60 -5.78
C LEU A 113 28.62 3.36 -6.25
N VAL A 114 29.01 3.34 -7.51
CA VAL A 114 29.83 2.28 -8.10
C VAL A 114 31.18 2.88 -8.49
N LEU A 115 32.25 2.26 -8.00
CA LEU A 115 33.62 2.59 -8.38
C LEU A 115 34.16 1.42 -9.21
N LEU A 116 34.56 1.71 -10.44
CA LEU A 116 35.11 0.74 -11.36
C LEU A 116 36.59 1.04 -11.56
N LYS A 117 37.43 0.01 -11.36
CA LYS A 117 38.85 0.03 -11.71
C LYS A 117 39.09 -0.98 -12.82
N ARG A 118 39.55 -0.52 -13.98
CA ARG A 118 40.06 -1.40 -15.04
C ARG A 118 41.44 -1.91 -14.61
N LEU A 119 41.63 -3.22 -14.66
CA LEU A 119 42.94 -3.82 -14.40
C LEU A 119 43.67 -3.97 -15.74
N SER A 120 44.61 -3.07 -16.00
CA SER A 120 45.54 -3.18 -17.12
C SER A 120 46.73 -4.05 -16.69
N ASN A 121 46.60 -5.37 -16.87
CA ASN A 121 47.70 -6.33 -16.94
C ASN A 121 47.24 -7.53 -17.79
N GLY A 122 47.58 -7.45 -19.08
CA GLY A 122 47.29 -8.42 -20.14
C GLY A 122 47.60 -7.80 -21.49
#